data_AF-A0A1G6VF52-F1
#
_entry.id   AF-A0A1G6VF52-F1
#
_cell.length_a   1.000
_cell.length_b   1.000
_cell.length_c   1.000
_cell.angle_alpha   90.00
_cell.angle_beta   90.00
_cell.angle_gamma   90.00
#
_symmetry.space_group_name_H-M   'P 1'
#
loop_
_entity.id
_entity.type
_entity.pdbx_description
1 polymer ?
#
loop_
_entity_poly.entity_id
_entity_poly.type
_entity_poly.pdbx_seq_one_letter_code
_entity_poly.pdbx_strand_id
1 'polypeptide(L)'
;MITKAEQLPDINQLLLTLEGQFPNYKVFTFGSKPLKSIIVQKSGIIGAQITLRNNEIMVDACCPNIFVSGLLGALSAIFPPYINFEMMITDFLKSKYN
;
A
#
# COMPACT_ATOMS: atom_id res chain seq x y z
N MET A 1 8.97 0.27 0.80
CA MET A 1 9.76 -0.20 -0.37
C MET A 1 9.45 0.64 -1.60
N ILE A 2 10.41 0.81 -2.52
CA ILE A 2 10.24 1.60 -3.75
C ILE A 2 10.45 0.66 -4.95
N THR A 3 9.56 0.74 -5.95
CA THR A 3 9.77 0.12 -7.26
C THR A 3 9.71 1.17 -8.36
N LYS A 4 10.61 1.03 -9.35
CA LYS A 4 10.52 1.80 -10.59
C LYS A 4 9.51 1.11 -11.50
N ALA A 5 8.72 1.91 -12.22
CA ALA A 5 7.80 1.42 -13.23
C ALA A 5 8.25 1.92 -14.60
N GLU A 6 8.26 1.06 -15.61
CA GLU A 6 8.53 1.46 -17.00
C GLU A 6 7.47 2.45 -17.49
N GLN A 7 6.22 2.22 -17.09
CA GLN A 7 5.09 3.11 -17.32
C GLN A 7 4.21 3.14 -16.06
N LEU A 8 4.01 4.33 -15.49
CA LEU A 8 3.11 4.48 -14.35
C LEU A 8 1.65 4.28 -14.80
N PRO A 9 0.88 3.41 -14.13
CA PRO A 9 -0.56 3.35 -14.36
C PRO A 9 -1.24 4.64 -13.90
N ASP A 10 -2.37 4.98 -14.51
CA ASP A 10 -3.28 5.96 -13.89
C ASP A 10 -3.74 5.43 -12.54
N ILE A 11 -3.98 6.33 -11.58
CA ILE A 11 -4.35 5.92 -10.22
C ILE A 11 -5.68 5.15 -10.19
N ASN A 12 -6.61 5.42 -11.11
CA ASN A 12 -7.86 4.65 -11.18
C ASN A 12 -7.62 3.27 -11.80
N GLN A 13 -6.73 3.16 -12.78
CA GLN A 13 -6.33 1.86 -13.33
C GLN A 13 -5.62 1.00 -12.28
N LEU A 14 -4.74 1.62 -11.48
CA LEU A 14 -4.06 0.95 -10.38
C LEU A 14 -5.06 0.49 -9.30
N LEU A 15 -6.04 1.32 -8.96
CA LEU A 15 -7.10 0.96 -8.02
C LEU A 15 -7.85 -0.29 -8.48
N LEU A 16 -8.36 -0.29 -9.71
CA LEU A 16 -9.08 -1.43 -10.28
C LEU A 16 -8.21 -2.68 -10.38
N THR A 17 -6.93 -2.51 -10.70
CA THR A 17 -5.96 -3.62 -10.78
C THR A 17 -5.76 -4.26 -9.41
N LEU A 18 -5.63 -3.45 -8.36
CA LEU A 18 -5.46 -3.92 -6.99
C LEU A 18 -6.74 -4.57 -6.45
N GLU A 19 -7.92 -4.01 -6.74
CA GLU A 19 -9.22 -4.62 -6.40
C GLU A 19 -9.38 -5.99 -7.06
N GLY A 20 -9.04 -6.11 -8.35
CA GLY A 20 -9.11 -7.36 -9.08
C GLY A 20 -8.11 -8.41 -8.59
N GLN A 21 -6.88 -8.00 -8.26
CA GLN A 21 -5.84 -8.91 -7.76
C GLN A 21 -6.11 -9.38 -6.34
N PHE A 22 -6.68 -8.52 -5.50
CA PHE A 22 -6.85 -8.75 -4.08
C PHE A 22 -8.33 -8.67 -3.65
N PRO A 23 -9.21 -9.56 -4.16
CA PRO A 23 -10.65 -9.47 -3.94
C PRO A 23 -11.07 -9.63 -2.48
N ASN A 24 -10.20 -10.22 -1.64
CA ASN A 24 -10.43 -10.41 -0.22
C ASN A 24 -9.93 -9.22 0.65
N TYR A 25 -9.33 -8.20 0.04
CA TYR A 25 -8.80 -7.03 0.73
C TYR A 25 -9.63 -5.80 0.38
N LYS A 26 -9.69 -4.85 1.31
CA LYS A 26 -10.31 -3.55 1.04
C LYS A 26 -9.29 -2.68 0.33
N VAL A 27 -9.63 -2.16 -0.83
CA VAL A 27 -8.78 -1.24 -1.58
C VAL A 27 -9.51 0.10 -1.70
N PHE A 28 -8.85 1.20 -1.35
CA PHE A 28 -9.46 2.52 -1.43
C PHE A 28 -8.41 3.62 -1.58
N THR A 29 -8.82 4.75 -2.14
CA THR A 29 -7.91 5.91 -2.25
C THR A 29 -7.87 6.71 -0.96
N PHE A 30 -6.68 7.19 -0.60
CA PHE A 30 -6.43 8.02 0.58
C PHE A 30 -5.67 9.30 0.19
N GLY A 31 -5.91 10.40 0.91
CA GLY A 31 -5.28 11.70 0.65
C GLY A 31 -5.96 12.52 -0.45
N SER A 32 -5.48 13.74 -0.64
CA SER A 32 -5.94 14.70 -1.64
C SER A 32 -4.82 15.04 -2.64
N LYS A 33 -5.16 15.67 -3.77
CA LYS A 33 -4.15 16.14 -4.73
C LYS A 33 -3.18 17.10 -4.03
N PRO A 34 -1.86 17.02 -4.29
CA PRO A 34 -1.20 16.20 -5.31
C PRO A 34 -0.78 14.80 -4.84
N LEU A 35 -0.91 14.47 -3.55
CA LEU A 35 -0.41 13.24 -2.93
C LEU A 35 -1.54 12.22 -2.72
N LYS A 36 -2.18 11.80 -3.82
CA LYS A 36 -3.21 10.76 -3.77
C LYS A 36 -2.52 9.39 -3.67
N SER A 37 -2.87 8.62 -2.65
CA SER A 37 -2.36 7.26 -2.40
C SER A 37 -3.50 6.24 -2.52
N ILE A 38 -3.16 4.96 -2.61
CA ILE A 38 -4.09 3.84 -2.51
C ILE A 38 -3.72 3.03 -1.28
N ILE A 39 -4.69 2.64 -0.47
CA ILE A 39 -4.50 1.73 0.65
C ILE A 39 -5.05 0.37 0.26
N VAL A 40 -4.22 -0.67 0.35
CA VAL A 40 -4.64 -2.07 0.32
C VAL A 40 -4.68 -2.56 1.76
N GLN A 41 -5.88 -2.76 2.28
CA GLN A 41 -6.13 -3.15 3.66
C GLN A 41 -6.49 -4.63 3.74
N LYS A 42 -5.65 -5.41 4.42
CA LYS A 42 -5.92 -6.80 4.78
C LYS A 42 -6.74 -6.93 6.06
N SER A 43 -6.48 -6.08 7.05
CA SER A 43 -7.20 -6.08 8.34
C SER A 43 -7.20 -4.69 8.99
N GLY A 44 -7.85 -4.54 10.16
CA GLY A 44 -7.83 -3.27 10.91
C GLY A 44 -6.44 -2.78 11.30
N ILE A 45 -5.46 -3.70 11.36
CA ILE A 45 -4.08 -3.40 11.78
C ILE A 45 -3.04 -3.69 10.68
N ILE A 46 -3.38 -4.35 9.57
CA ILE A 46 -2.44 -4.67 8.49
C ILE A 46 -2.94 -4.06 7.18
N GLY A 47 -2.12 -3.17 6.60
CA GLY A 47 -2.32 -2.63 5.27
C GLY A 47 -1.01 -2.19 4.62
N ALA A 48 -1.11 -1.81 3.35
CA ALA A 48 -0.03 -1.22 2.56
C ALA A 48 -0.56 0.05 1.89
N GLN A 49 0.17 1.14 2.02
CA GLN A 49 -0.07 2.38 1.31
C GLN A 49 0.80 2.41 0.06
N ILE A 50 0.19 2.73 -1.07
CA ILE A 50 0.82 2.80 -2.38
C ILE A 50 0.74 4.25 -2.84
N THR A 51 1.89 4.86 -3.13
CA THR A 51 2.00 6.24 -3.58
C THR A 51 2.73 6.28 -4.93
N LEU A 52 2.16 7.00 -5.89
CA LEU A 52 2.77 7.19 -7.22
C LEU A 52 3.49 8.54 -7.27
N ARG A 53 4.77 8.53 -7.63
CA ARG A 53 5.58 9.76 -7.72
C ARG A 53 6.65 9.63 -8.80
N ASN A 54 6.67 10.53 -9.79
CA ASN A 54 7.78 10.72 -10.73
C ASN A 54 8.40 9.40 -11.30
N ASN A 55 7.55 8.47 -11.76
CA ASN A 55 7.89 7.13 -12.27
C ASN A 55 8.24 6.06 -11.22
N GLU A 56 8.01 6.36 -9.95
CA GLU A 56 8.19 5.43 -8.84
C GLU A 56 6.84 5.08 -8.22
N ILE A 57 6.70 3.82 -7.85
CA ILE A 57 5.63 3.32 -7.00
C ILE A 57 6.25 3.03 -5.63
N MET A 58 5.90 3.84 -4.65
CA MET A 58 6.30 3.66 -3.25
C MET A 58 5.23 2.81 -2.56
N VAL A 59 5.64 1.80 -1.81
CA VAL A 59 4.79 0.88 -1.06
C VAL A 59 5.25 0.91 0.38
N ASP A 60 4.44 1.41 1.30
CA ASP A 60 4.79 1.48 2.72
C ASP A 60 3.79 0.67 3.54
N ALA A 61 4.25 -0.14 4.49
CA ALA A 61 3.35 -0.78 5.43
C ALA A 61 2.61 0.29 6.26
N CYS A 62 1.30 0.13 6.43
CA CYS A 62 0.49 1.05 7.23
C CYS A 62 -0.49 0.31 8.14
N CYS A 63 -0.91 0.98 9.23
CA CYS A 63 -2.00 0.54 10.09
C CYS A 63 -3.25 1.35 9.70
N PRO A 64 -4.27 0.74 9.05
CA PRO A 64 -5.42 1.49 8.54
C PRO A 64 -6.32 2.09 9.64
N ASN A 65 -6.25 1.60 10.88
CA ASN A 65 -7.02 2.12 12.00
C ASN A 65 -6.21 3.11 12.86
N ILE A 66 -6.57 4.40 12.78
CA ILE A 66 -5.90 5.53 13.45
C ILE A 66 -5.99 5.45 14.98
N PHE A 67 -7.02 4.80 15.55
CA PHE A 67 -7.14 4.60 17.00
C PHE A 67 -6.01 3.75 17.59
N VAL A 68 -5.36 2.92 16.77
CA VAL A 68 -4.25 2.06 17.21
C VAL A 68 -2.91 2.78 17.05
N SER A 69 -2.79 3.81 16.21
CA SER A 69 -1.53 4.55 16.01
C SER A 69 -1.03 5.24 17.29
N GLY A 70 -1.93 5.65 18.20
CA GLY A 70 -1.56 6.16 19.53
C GLY A 70 -1.06 5.08 20.50
N LEU A 71 -1.49 3.83 20.33
CA LEU A 71 -1.06 2.68 21.14
C LEU A 71 0.23 2.04 20.58
N LEU A 72 0.46 2.15 19.26
CA LEU A 72 1.59 1.53 18.56
C LEU A 72 2.93 2.26 18.77
N GLY A 73 2.91 3.52 19.21
CA GLY A 73 4.12 4.20 19.68
C GLY A 73 4.81 3.44 20.83
N ALA A 74 4.06 2.63 21.59
CA ALA A 74 4.57 1.77 22.64
C ALA A 74 4.90 0.32 22.18
N LEU A 75 4.45 -0.09 20.99
CA LEU A 75 4.58 -1.48 20.48
C LEU A 75 5.58 -1.62 19.33
N SER A 76 6.33 -0.57 18.98
CA SER A 76 7.36 -0.56 17.92
C SER A 76 8.44 -1.66 18.05
N ALA A 77 8.47 -2.40 19.16
CA ALA A 77 9.31 -3.57 19.37
C ALA A 77 8.72 -4.91 18.87
N ILE A 78 7.45 -4.98 18.43
CA ILE A 78 6.73 -6.25 18.11
C ILE A 78 6.13 -6.23 16.69
N PHE A 79 6.86 -5.74 15.68
CA PHE A 79 6.36 -5.63 14.30
C PHE A 79 7.00 -6.60 13.29
N PRO A 80 6.68 -7.91 13.31
CA PRO A 80 7.02 -8.80 12.19
C PRO A 80 5.99 -8.95 11.04
N PRO A 81 4.64 -8.87 11.21
CA PRO A 81 3.73 -9.30 10.13
C PRO A 81 3.54 -8.29 8.98
N TYR A 82 4.06 -7.07 9.13
CA TYR A 82 3.87 -5.96 8.21
C TYR A 82 4.76 -6.06 6.98
N ILE A 83 6.01 -6.46 7.20
CA ILE A 83 7.03 -6.59 6.15
C ILE A 83 6.59 -7.63 5.11
N ASN A 84 5.99 -8.74 5.54
CA ASN A 84 5.49 -9.76 4.62
C ASN A 84 4.37 -9.25 3.71
N PHE A 85 3.48 -8.41 4.24
CA PHE A 85 2.38 -7.85 3.46
C PHE A 85 2.89 -6.78 2.49
N GLU A 86 3.79 -5.89 2.95
CA GLU A 86 4.47 -4.91 2.12
C GLU A 86 5.26 -5.56 0.98
N MET A 87 6.02 -6.63 1.26
CA MET A 87 6.75 -7.40 0.25
C MET A 87 5.82 -8.03 -0.77
N MET A 88 4.74 -8.69 -0.34
CA MET A 88 3.76 -9.30 -1.25
C MET A 88 3.15 -8.27 -2.22
N ILE A 89 2.79 -7.09 -1.73
CA ILE A 89 2.27 -6.00 -2.58
C ILE A 89 3.37 -5.48 -3.51
N THR A 90 4.59 -5.32 -3.01
CA THR A 90 5.74 -4.85 -3.79
C THR A 90 6.09 -5.82 -4.92
N ASP A 91 6.14 -7.12 -4.66
CA ASP A 91 6.47 -8.15 -5.65
C ASP A 91 5.42 -8.23 -6.76
N PHE A 92 4.14 -8.10 -6.40
CA PHE A 92 3.06 -7.98 -7.38
C PHE A 92 3.26 -6.76 -8.29
N LEU A 93 3.52 -5.59 -7.72
CA LEU A 93 3.69 -4.35 -8.48
C LEU A 93 4.93 -4.39 -9.37
N LYS A 94 6.04 -4.96 -8.88
CA LYS A 94 7.24 -5.23 -9.69
C LYS A 94 6.92 -6.13 -10.87
N SER A 95 6.28 -7.27 -10.64
CA SER A 95 5.94 -8.21 -11.71
C SER A 95 4.97 -7.62 -12.76
N LYS A 96 4.21 -6.58 -12.40
CA LYS A 96 3.17 -6.01 -13.27
C LYS A 96 3.66 -4.81 -14.09
N TYR A 97 4.58 -4.02 -13.54
CA TYR A 97 4.94 -2.69 -14.08
C TYR A 97 6.44 -2.48 -14.33
N ASN A 98 7.27 -3.49 -14.05
CA ASN A 98 8.71 -3.52 -14.32
C ASN A 98 9.04 -4.76 -15.14
#